data_AF-A0A8T6RDP3-F1
#
_entry.id   AF-A0A8T6RDP3-F1
#
_cell.length_a   1.000
_cell.length_b   1.000
_cell.length_c   1.000
_cell.angle_alpha   90.00
_cell.angle_beta   90.00
_cell.angle_gamma   90.00
#
_symmetry.space_group_name_H-M   'P 1'
#
loop_
_entity.id
_entity.type
_entity.pdbx_description
1 polymer ?
#
loop_
_entity_poly.entity_id
_entity_poly.type
_entity_poly.pdbx_seq_one_letter_code
_entity_poly.pdbx_strand_id
1 'polypeptide(L)'
;MIEIGSAVRENRSIFTAAIIQLCHGLVELIDSTAIVLITIGLLPNLYLPFVTGNVEIYAMLENMPVVFIPIFWCFTTLRLVSAYWIFGNKIKGFWLAIFVSGVTLLAAFFLLPFGAFDMVPTLPVVVLLFNGYFRDRKIVEEED
;
A
#
# COMPACT_ATOMS: atom_id res chain seq x y z
N MET A 1 1.34 6.96 19.72
CA MET A 1 1.36 8.27 19.03
C MET A 1 2.50 8.23 18.02
N ILE A 2 2.27 8.53 16.74
CA ILE A 2 3.36 8.56 15.74
C ILE A 2 4.16 9.85 15.95
N GLU A 3 5.42 9.73 16.36
CA GLU A 3 6.33 10.88 16.40
C GLU A 3 6.82 11.16 14.98
N ILE A 4 6.48 12.35 14.48
CA ILE A 4 6.86 12.78 13.13
C ILE A 4 8.15 13.59 13.25
N GLY A 5 9.24 13.10 12.66
CA GLY A 5 10.52 13.79 12.64
C GLY A 5 10.44 15.16 11.94
N SER A 6 11.14 16.16 12.47
CA SER A 6 11.19 17.52 11.91
C SER A 6 11.65 17.53 10.45
N ALA A 7 12.69 16.76 10.13
CA ALA A 7 13.22 16.61 8.77
C ALA A 7 12.16 16.11 7.77
N VAL A 8 11.27 15.22 8.20
CA VAL A 8 10.18 14.71 7.37
C VAL A 8 9.13 15.80 7.15
N ARG A 9 8.77 16.58 8.18
CA ARG A 9 7.81 17.69 8.04
C ARG A 9 8.30 18.78 7.10
N GLU A 10 9.60 19.05 7.11
CA GLU A 10 10.24 20.01 6.20
C GLU A 10 10.29 19.48 4.76
N ASN A 11 10.53 18.17 4.59
CA ASN A 11 10.46 17.51 3.30
C ASN A 11 9.01 17.20 2.89
N ARG A 12 8.35 18.20 2.30
CA ARG A 12 6.94 18.11 1.87
C ARG A 12 6.66 16.91 0.97
N SER A 13 7.58 16.55 0.08
CA SER A 13 7.40 15.39 -0.81
C SER A 13 7.35 14.09 -0.02
N ILE A 14 8.29 13.87 0.92
CA ILE A 14 8.34 12.66 1.75
C ILE A 14 7.19 12.61 2.74
N PHE A 15 6.82 13.74 3.34
CA PHE A 15 5.66 13.83 4.20
C PHE A 15 4.37 13.45 3.46
N THR A 16 4.18 14.01 2.27
CA THR A 16 3.00 13.71 1.44
C THR A 16 2.99 12.25 1.01
N ALA A 17 4.14 11.69 0.62
CA ALA A 17 4.27 10.28 0.30
C ALA A 17 3.89 9.39 1.49
N ALA A 18 4.33 9.73 2.70
CA ALA A 18 4.01 8.98 3.92
C ALA A 18 2.51 9.00 4.23
N ILE A 19 1.84 10.15 4.03
CA ILE A 19 0.38 10.26 4.18
C ILE A 19 -0.34 9.39 3.16
N ILE A 20 0.02 9.50 1.87
CA ILE A 20 -0.62 8.70 0.82
C ILE A 20 -0.40 7.21 1.09
N GLN A 21 0.82 6.81 1.46
CA GLN A 21 1.15 5.43 1.79
C GLN A 21 0.36 4.92 3.01
N LEU A 22 0.16 5.75 4.04
CA LEU A 22 -0.67 5.42 5.20
C LEU A 22 -2.14 5.27 4.79
N CYS A 23 -2.71 6.24 4.07
CA CYS A 23 -4.08 6.19 3.60
C CYS A 23 -4.33 4.95 2.73
N HIS A 24 -3.39 4.63 1.83
CA HIS A 24 -3.45 3.44 0.99
C HIS A 24 -3.46 2.17 1.85
N GLY A 25 -2.52 2.03 2.80
CA GLY A 25 -2.51 0.88 3.71
C GLY A 25 -3.78 0.77 4.56
N LEU A 26 -4.40 1.89 4.95
CA LEU A 26 -5.68 1.87 5.68
C LEU A 26 -6.85 1.42 4.79
N VAL A 27 -6.87 1.83 3.52
CA VAL A 27 -7.86 1.34 2.55
C VAL A 27 -7.70 -0.17 2.35
N GLU A 28 -6.48 -0.67 2.16
CA GLU A 28 -6.23 -2.11 2.04
C GLU A 28 -6.59 -2.89 3.31
N LEU A 29 -6.40 -2.29 4.49
CA LEU A 29 -6.83 -2.90 5.75
C LEU A 29 -8.35 -3.06 5.80
N ILE A 30 -9.10 -2.03 5.38
CA ILE A 30 -10.57 -2.09 5.30
C ILE A 30 -10.99 -3.14 4.27
N ASP A 31 -10.38 -3.12 3.09
CA ASP A 31 -10.65 -4.05 1.99
C ASP A 31 -10.41 -5.51 2.41
N SER A 32 -9.23 -5.80 2.95
CA SER A 32 -8.88 -7.14 3.43
C SER A 32 -9.71 -7.60 4.64
N THR A 33 -10.19 -6.67 5.47
CA THR A 33 -11.16 -6.99 6.53
C THR A 33 -12.53 -7.32 5.94
N ALA A 34 -12.96 -6.65 4.86
CA ALA A 34 -14.20 -6.97 4.17
C ALA A 34 -14.17 -8.41 3.62
N ILE A 35 -13.02 -8.90 3.12
CA ILE A 35 -12.85 -10.30 2.69
C ILE A 35 -13.12 -11.28 3.85
N VAL A 36 -12.68 -10.98 5.07
CA VAL A 36 -13.00 -11.79 6.26
C VAL A 36 -14.50 -11.82 6.50
N LEU A 37 -15.15 -10.65 6.48
CA LEU A 37 -16.60 -10.53 6.68
C LEU A 37 -17.41 -11.25 5.60
N ILE A 38 -16.96 -11.23 4.35
CA ILE A 38 -17.54 -12.00 3.24
C ILE A 38 -17.37 -13.51 3.50
N THR A 39 -16.19 -13.93 3.92
CA THR A 39 -15.88 -15.35 4.18
C THR A 39 -16.82 -15.96 5.24
N ILE A 40 -17.18 -15.18 6.27
CA ILE A 40 -18.09 -15.63 7.33
C ILE A 40 -19.57 -15.32 7.04
N GLY A 41 -19.89 -14.81 5.85
CA GLY A 41 -21.26 -14.54 5.40
C GLY A 41 -21.91 -13.29 6.00
N LEU A 42 -21.14 -12.39 6.62
CA LEU A 42 -21.66 -11.12 7.17
C LEU A 42 -21.80 -10.02 6.10
N LEU A 43 -21.07 -10.13 4.99
CA LEU A 43 -21.19 -9.22 3.85
C LEU A 43 -21.38 -10.01 2.54
N PRO A 44 -22.13 -9.47 1.57
CA PRO A 44 -22.16 -10.03 0.22
C PRO A 44 -20.78 -9.88 -0.45
N ASN A 45 -20.44 -10.77 -1.37
CA ASN A 45 -19.16 -10.67 -2.09
C ASN A 45 -19.17 -9.50 -3.09
N LEU A 46 -18.65 -8.35 -2.64
CA LEU A 46 -18.60 -7.11 -3.42
C LEU A 46 -17.58 -7.14 -4.56
N TYR A 47 -16.69 -8.14 -4.62
CA TYR A 47 -15.61 -8.21 -5.61
C TYR A 47 -16.04 -8.85 -6.92
N LEU A 48 -17.03 -9.75 -6.92
CA LEU A 48 -17.45 -10.51 -8.11
C LEU A 48 -17.78 -9.63 -9.33
N PRO A 49 -18.47 -8.48 -9.19
CA PRO A 49 -18.76 -7.62 -10.34
C PRO A 49 -17.52 -7.00 -11.00
N PHE A 50 -16.40 -6.91 -10.28
CA PHE A 50 -15.17 -6.24 -10.73
C PHE A 50 -14.13 -7.20 -11.30
N VAL A 51 -14.30 -8.50 -11.12
CA VAL A 51 -13.40 -9.54 -11.65
C VAL A 51 -13.85 -9.88 -13.07
N THR A 52 -13.40 -9.08 -14.04
CA THR A 52 -13.66 -9.33 -15.46
C THR A 52 -12.43 -9.93 -16.14
N GLY A 53 -12.56 -11.10 -16.76
CA GLY A 53 -11.53 -11.64 -17.65
C GLY A 53 -10.54 -12.64 -17.05
N ASN A 54 -10.69 -13.03 -15.77
CA ASN A 54 -9.93 -14.12 -15.16
C ASN A 54 -10.87 -15.07 -14.41
N VAL A 55 -11.16 -16.23 -15.02
CA VAL A 55 -12.15 -17.20 -14.53
C VAL A 55 -11.67 -17.88 -13.25
N GLU A 56 -10.36 -18.10 -13.14
CA GLU A 56 -9.74 -18.74 -11.98
C GLU A 56 -9.83 -17.83 -10.74
N ILE A 57 -9.51 -16.55 -10.88
CA ILE A 57 -9.64 -15.56 -9.79
C ILE A 57 -11.11 -15.41 -9.39
N TYR A 58 -12.03 -15.37 -10.36
CA TYR A 58 -13.46 -15.33 -10.08
C TYR A 58 -13.89 -16.54 -9.25
N ALA A 59 -13.55 -17.76 -9.69
CA ALA A 59 -13.90 -18.99 -8.99
C ALA A 59 -13.28 -19.06 -7.58
N MET A 60 -12.05 -18.57 -7.40
CA MET A 60 -11.42 -18.49 -6.08
C MET A 60 -12.14 -17.49 -5.17
N LEU A 61 -12.51 -16.31 -5.66
CA LEU A 61 -13.24 -15.32 -4.86
C LEU A 61 -14.65 -15.78 -4.50
N GLU A 62 -15.32 -16.50 -5.41
CA GLU A 62 -16.67 -17.02 -5.18
C GLU A 62 -16.67 -18.17 -4.17
N ASN A 63 -15.73 -19.12 -4.28
CA ASN A 63 -15.77 -20.35 -3.51
C ASN A 63 -14.84 -20.34 -2.27
N MET A 64 -13.73 -19.61 -2.33
CA MET A 64 -12.70 -19.59 -1.29
C MET A 64 -12.04 -18.19 -1.15
N PRO A 65 -12.82 -17.13 -0.80
CA PRO A 65 -12.28 -15.77 -0.69
C PRO A 65 -11.18 -15.63 0.37
N VAL A 66 -11.20 -16.49 1.40
CA VAL A 66 -10.21 -16.53 2.50
C VAL A 66 -8.76 -16.66 2.01
N VAL A 67 -8.54 -17.25 0.84
CA VAL A 67 -7.20 -17.57 0.30
C VAL A 67 -6.43 -16.29 -0.06
N PHE A 68 -7.13 -15.18 -0.29
CA PHE A 68 -6.53 -13.89 -0.60
C PHE A 68 -6.01 -13.17 0.66
N ILE A 69 -6.58 -13.43 1.84
CA ILE A 69 -6.27 -12.69 3.08
C ILE A 69 -4.76 -12.63 3.38
N PRO A 70 -3.99 -13.72 3.35
CA PRO A 70 -2.56 -13.67 3.71
C PRO A 70 -1.76 -12.72 2.81
N ILE A 71 -2.07 -12.68 1.52
CA ILE A 71 -1.40 -11.80 0.56
C ILE A 71 -1.79 -10.35 0.86
N PHE A 72 -3.08 -10.05 0.94
CA PHE A 72 -3.56 -8.69 1.21
C PHE A 72 -3.03 -8.14 2.54
N TRP A 73 -3.05 -8.94 3.62
CA TRP A 73 -2.53 -8.54 4.92
C TRP A 73 -1.02 -8.34 4.92
N CYS A 74 -0.27 -9.14 4.17
CA CYS A 74 1.17 -8.93 3.99
C CYS A 74 1.42 -7.54 3.38
N PHE A 75 0.80 -7.25 2.24
CA PHE A 75 0.94 -5.95 1.55
C PHE A 75 0.47 -4.78 2.41
N THR A 76 -0.70 -4.91 3.04
CA THR A 76 -1.26 -3.93 3.99
C THR A 76 -0.26 -3.61 5.10
N THR A 77 0.29 -4.65 5.73
CA THR A 77 1.25 -4.51 6.83
C THR A 77 2.52 -3.82 6.36
N LEU A 78 3.08 -4.22 5.22
CA LEU A 78 4.28 -3.59 4.66
C LEU A 78 4.04 -2.10 4.37
N ARG A 79 2.87 -1.73 3.82
CA ARG A 79 2.52 -0.31 3.59
C ARG A 79 2.42 0.46 4.90
N LEU A 80 1.65 -0.03 5.86
CA LEU A 80 1.46 0.65 7.15
C LEU A 80 2.78 0.82 7.92
N VAL A 81 3.60 -0.24 7.97
CA VAL A 81 4.92 -0.21 8.61
C VAL A 81 5.87 0.74 7.88
N SER A 82 5.86 0.73 6.54
CA SER A 82 6.68 1.64 5.75
C SER A 82 6.32 3.11 6.02
N ALA A 83 5.03 3.45 6.02
CA ALA A 83 4.55 4.80 6.33
C ALA A 83 4.96 5.21 7.76
N TYR A 84 4.76 4.33 8.75
CA TYR A 84 5.17 4.57 10.13
C TYR A 84 6.67 4.88 10.24
N TRP A 85 7.53 4.11 9.57
CA TRP A 85 8.97 4.34 9.57
C TRP A 85 9.38 5.60 8.80
N ILE A 86 8.68 5.96 7.72
CA ILE A 86 8.93 7.22 7.01
C ILE A 86 8.61 8.41 7.93
N PHE A 87 7.49 8.40 8.66
CA PHE A 87 7.19 9.47 9.63
C PHE A 87 8.29 9.61 10.69
N GLY A 88 8.88 8.50 11.13
CA GLY A 88 10.02 8.47 12.05
C GLY A 88 11.39 8.77 11.42
N ASN A 89 11.43 9.30 10.19
CA ASN A 89 12.65 9.61 9.42
C ASN A 89 13.62 8.40 9.28
N LYS A 90 13.10 7.18 9.14
CA LYS A 90 13.93 5.97 9.01
C LYS A 90 14.07 5.56 7.54
N ILE A 91 15.32 5.46 7.07
CA ILE A 91 15.62 5.07 5.67
C ILE A 91 15.06 3.69 5.28
N LYS A 92 14.93 2.76 6.24
CA LYS A 92 14.26 1.47 6.00
C LYS A 92 12.79 1.61 5.61
N GLY A 93 12.10 2.65 6.09
CA GLY A 93 10.72 2.94 5.70
C GLY A 93 10.61 3.34 4.24
N PHE A 94 11.56 4.15 3.75
CA PHE A 94 11.67 4.52 2.35
C PHE A 94 11.85 3.30 1.45
N TRP A 95 12.86 2.48 1.71
CA TRP A 95 13.13 1.31 0.87
C TRP A 95 12.00 0.28 0.93
N LEU A 96 11.36 0.12 2.09
CA LEU A 96 10.20 -0.74 2.20
C LEU A 96 9.01 -0.20 1.39
N ALA A 97 8.76 1.11 1.40
CA ALA A 97 7.73 1.74 0.60
C ALA A 97 7.99 1.61 -0.90
N ILE A 98 9.24 1.80 -1.34
CA ILE A 98 9.65 1.58 -2.74
C ILE A 98 9.46 0.11 -3.13
N PHE A 99 9.87 -0.82 -2.28
CA PHE A 99 9.72 -2.26 -2.53
C PHE A 99 8.25 -2.66 -2.68
N VAL A 100 7.40 -2.37 -1.69
CA VAL A 100 5.98 -2.76 -1.74
C VAL A 100 5.24 -2.08 -2.90
N SER A 101 5.58 -0.82 -3.20
CA SER A 101 5.02 -0.09 -4.34
C SER A 101 5.45 -0.69 -5.67
N GLY A 102 6.75 -1.02 -5.81
CA GLY A 102 7.29 -1.66 -7.01
C GLY A 102 6.65 -3.02 -7.27
N VAL A 103 6.52 -3.87 -6.24
CA VAL A 103 5.84 -5.16 -6.36
C VAL A 103 4.37 -4.95 -6.72
N THR A 104 3.68 -3.97 -6.13
CA THR A 104 2.27 -3.66 -6.46
C THR A 104 2.12 -3.25 -7.93
N LEU A 105 3.00 -2.38 -8.45
CA LEU A 105 2.97 -1.96 -9.86
C LEU A 105 3.19 -3.14 -10.81
N LEU A 106 4.08 -4.08 -10.46
CA LEU A 106 4.30 -5.30 -11.24
C LEU A 106 3.10 -6.24 -11.16
N ALA A 107 2.54 -6.45 -9.97
CA ALA A 107 1.39 -7.32 -9.75
C ALA A 107 0.12 -6.79 -10.41
N ALA A 108 -0.07 -5.46 -10.43
CA ALA A 108 -1.23 -4.81 -11.02
C ALA A 108 -1.44 -5.17 -12.49
N PHE A 109 -0.36 -5.37 -13.25
CA PHE A 109 -0.43 -5.80 -14.65
C PHE A 109 -1.11 -7.16 -14.83
N PHE A 110 -0.91 -8.09 -13.89
CA PHE A 110 -1.50 -9.43 -13.92
C PHE A 110 -2.90 -9.49 -13.32
N LEU A 111 -3.32 -8.45 -12.60
CA LEU A 111 -4.57 -8.40 -11.85
C LEU A 111 -5.56 -7.38 -12.43
N LEU A 112 -5.36 -6.92 -13.67
CA LEU A 112 -6.31 -6.00 -14.31
C LEU A 112 -7.71 -6.63 -14.45
N PRO A 113 -8.80 -5.86 -14.27
CA PRO A 113 -8.81 -4.43 -13.96
C PRO A 113 -8.63 -4.09 -12.47
N PHE A 114 -8.73 -5.08 -11.57
CA PHE A 114 -8.66 -4.90 -10.12
C PHE A 114 -7.38 -4.16 -9.68
N GLY A 115 -6.22 -4.59 -10.21
CA GLY A 115 -4.92 -3.98 -9.91
C GLY A 115 -4.78 -2.52 -10.34
N ALA A 116 -5.62 -2.01 -11.25
CA ALA A 116 -5.52 -0.62 -11.71
C ALA A 116 -5.86 0.39 -10.59
N PHE A 117 -6.78 0.03 -9.69
CA PHE A 117 -7.14 0.91 -8.57
C PHE A 117 -5.97 1.08 -7.60
N ASP A 118 -5.21 0.01 -7.35
CA ASP A 118 -4.01 0.06 -6.49
C ASP A 118 -2.87 0.86 -7.11
N MET A 119 -2.81 0.99 -8.43
CA MET A 119 -1.79 1.80 -9.11
C MET A 119 -1.95 3.31 -8.82
N VAL A 120 -3.19 3.78 -8.64
CA VAL A 120 -3.51 5.20 -8.46
C VAL A 120 -2.78 5.83 -7.26
N PRO A 121 -2.81 5.25 -6.05
CA PRO A 121 -2.01 5.76 -4.93
C PRO A 121 -0.53 5.37 -5.03
N THR A 122 -0.20 4.24 -5.65
CA THR A 122 1.17 3.69 -5.66
C THR A 122 2.14 4.52 -6.49
N LEU A 123 1.72 4.95 -7.69
CA LEU A 123 2.59 5.73 -8.57
C LEU A 123 2.98 7.10 -7.97
N PRO A 124 2.06 7.92 -7.42
CA PRO A 124 2.39 9.13 -6.69
C PRO A 124 3.33 8.91 -5.51
N VAL A 125 3.16 7.82 -4.73
CA VAL A 125 4.07 7.52 -3.61
C VAL A 125 5.50 7.36 -4.11
N VAL A 126 5.70 6.55 -5.15
CA VAL A 126 7.04 6.33 -5.72
C VAL A 126 7.65 7.63 -6.22
N VAL A 127 6.89 8.43 -6.98
CA VAL A 127 7.36 9.72 -7.52
C VAL A 127 7.72 10.71 -6.40
N LEU A 128 6.87 10.84 -5.38
CA LEU A 128 7.09 11.75 -4.26
C LEU A 128 8.27 11.30 -3.37
N LEU A 129 8.45 10.00 -3.16
CA LEU A 129 9.60 9.47 -2.44
C LEU A 129 10.90 9.80 -3.19
N PHE A 130 10.96 9.55 -4.50
CA PHE A 130 12.15 9.88 -5.29
C PHE A 130 12.41 11.40 -5.36
N ASN A 131 11.38 12.21 -5.58
CA ASN A 131 11.52 13.67 -5.59
C ASN A 131 12.03 14.18 -4.23
N GLY A 132 11.44 13.69 -3.15
CA GLY A 132 11.85 14.04 -1.80
C GLY A 132 13.28 13.64 -1.47
N TYR A 133 13.70 12.45 -1.88
CA TYR A 133 15.05 11.93 -1.64
C TYR A 133 16.14 12.67 -2.42
N PHE A 134 15.89 13.01 -3.68
CA PHE A 134 16.90 13.63 -4.56
C PHE A 134 16.87 15.16 -4.60
N ARG A 135 15.73 15.81 -4.34
CA ARG A 135 15.55 17.26 -4.58
C ARG A 135 15.41 18.09 -3.30
N ASP A 136 14.69 17.58 -2.30
CA ASP A 136 14.28 18.39 -1.15
C ASP A 136 15.30 18.27 0.01
N ARG A 137 15.35 17.12 0.70
CA ARG A 137 16.35 16.75 1.73
C ARG A 137 16.38 15.23 1.93
N LYS A 138 17.55 14.63 2.13
CA LYS A 138 17.65 13.16 2.30
C LYS A 138 16.94 12.70 3.59
N ILE A 139 16.35 11.50 3.53
CA ILE A 139 15.94 10.77 4.73
C ILE A 139 17.22 10.31 5.41
N VAL A 140 17.41 10.74 6.66
CA VAL A 140 18.68 10.74 7.40
C VAL A 140 19.63 11.86 6.92
N GLU A 141 19.66 12.98 7.66
CA GLU A 141 20.89 13.78 7.78
C GLU A 141 21.79 13.02 8.77
N GLU A 142 23.06 12.85 8.42
CA GLU A 142 24.06 12.16 9.23
C GLU A 142 24.09 12.77 10.64
N GLU A 143 24.13 11.90 11.66
CA GLU A 143 24.69 12.31 12.95
C GLU A 143 26.16 12.68 12.67
N ASP A 144 26.48 13.97 12.68
CA ASP A 144 27.86 14.45 12.86
C ASP A 144 28.39 14.02 14.25
#